data_AF-A0A940TNQ9-F1
#
_entry.id   AF-A0A940TNQ9-F1
#
_cell.length_a   1.000
_cell.length_b   1.000
_cell.length_c   1.000
_cell.angle_alpha   90.00
_cell.angle_beta   90.00
_cell.angle_gamma   90.00
#
_symmetry.space_group_name_H-M   'P 1'
#
loop_
_entity.id
_entity.type
_entity.pdbx_description
1 polymer ?
#
loop_
_entity_poly.entity_id
_entity_poly.type
_entity_poly.pdbx_seq_one_letter_code
_entity_poly.pdbx_strand_id
1 'polypeptide(L)'
;MMVQKARSAWVLMGALILLPVVFLSEAKEVYKWVDEKGTVHFSEEESSVPERYREQIEKKSMSEEAGGTEGKVKVRREDGEGGKGRVAVKKKEKINKNRIEGDVIESVKTILSLWKDGKYNELYDRGDQKSRRAISREDFEHRMRKKGIGLASSWETLRDIQVDVESATLAYATVRMGFKPKKGGETVFRTETYRLPFERGMWKIGLQKILQTKL
;
A
#
# COMPACT_ATOMS: atom_id res chain seq x y z
N MET A 1 46.29 -55.93 -26.58
CA MET A 1 45.84 -54.52 -26.48
C MET A 1 46.02 -54.07 -25.04
N MET A 2 46.73 -52.96 -24.81
CA MET A 2 46.93 -52.39 -23.47
C MET A 2 45.76 -51.47 -23.14
N VAL A 3 45.23 -51.56 -21.91
CA VAL A 3 44.38 -50.51 -21.33
C VAL A 3 45.13 -49.93 -20.14
N GLN A 4 45.56 -48.68 -20.27
CA GLN A 4 46.39 -48.00 -19.29
C GLN A 4 45.59 -47.60 -18.05
N LYS A 5 46.25 -47.63 -16.89
CA LYS A 5 45.79 -46.97 -15.67
C LYS A 5 45.87 -45.45 -15.85
N ALA A 6 44.84 -44.72 -15.41
CA ALA A 6 44.99 -43.34 -14.94
C ALA A 6 43.92 -43.01 -13.88
N ARG A 7 44.31 -43.01 -12.61
CA ARG A 7 43.60 -42.28 -11.55
C ARG A 7 44.28 -40.91 -11.43
N SER A 8 43.64 -39.84 -11.89
CA SER A 8 44.08 -38.49 -11.59
C SER A 8 42.90 -37.51 -11.66
N ALA A 9 42.64 -36.88 -10.51
CA ALA A 9 41.85 -35.69 -10.26
C ALA A 9 41.06 -35.04 -11.41
N TRP A 10 39.75 -34.86 -11.20
CA TRP A 10 39.05 -33.60 -11.50
C TRP A 10 37.91 -33.39 -10.48
N VAL A 11 38.28 -33.30 -9.20
CA VAL A 11 37.42 -32.79 -8.12
C VAL A 11 37.34 -31.25 -8.24
N LEU A 12 36.87 -30.75 -9.39
CA LEU A 12 36.74 -29.33 -9.72
C LEU A 12 35.57 -29.04 -10.69
N MET A 13 34.46 -29.78 -10.57
CA MET A 13 33.16 -29.39 -11.15
C MET A 13 32.06 -29.33 -10.08
N GLY A 14 32.45 -28.94 -8.87
CA GLY A 14 31.52 -28.30 -7.94
C GLY A 14 31.35 -26.83 -8.32
N ALA A 15 30.13 -26.32 -8.12
CA ALA A 15 29.80 -24.89 -8.16
C ALA A 15 29.77 -24.15 -9.52
N LEU A 16 28.94 -24.60 -10.47
CA LEU A 16 28.14 -23.65 -11.26
C LEU A 16 26.83 -23.35 -10.52
N ILE A 17 26.99 -22.61 -9.42
CA ILE A 17 25.93 -22.27 -8.46
C ILE A 17 24.88 -21.39 -9.13
N LEU A 18 23.61 -21.76 -8.90
CA LEU A 18 22.42 -20.92 -8.91
C LEU A 18 22.75 -19.43 -8.72
N LEU A 19 22.57 -18.61 -9.76
CA LEU A 19 22.50 -17.17 -9.64
C LEU A 19 21.06 -16.80 -9.22
N PRO A 20 20.78 -16.50 -7.94
CA PRO A 20 19.50 -15.89 -7.61
C PRO A 20 19.50 -14.47 -8.17
N VAL A 21 18.46 -14.13 -8.93
CA VAL A 21 18.16 -12.74 -9.25
C VAL A 21 17.70 -12.09 -7.95
N VAL A 22 18.65 -11.49 -7.22
CA VAL A 22 18.35 -10.68 -6.04
C VAL A 22 17.69 -9.39 -6.54
N PHE A 23 16.36 -9.38 -6.52
CA PHE A 23 15.60 -8.15 -6.59
C PHE A 23 16.01 -7.28 -5.39
N LEU A 24 16.67 -6.16 -5.64
CA LEU A 24 16.75 -5.07 -4.67
C LEU A 24 15.34 -4.51 -4.51
N SER A 25 14.59 -5.04 -3.55
CA SER A 25 13.46 -4.35 -2.98
C SER A 25 14.01 -3.19 -2.15
N GLU A 26 14.19 -2.03 -2.78
CA GLU A 26 14.32 -0.77 -2.04
C GLU A 26 13.05 -0.60 -1.21
N ALA A 27 13.16 -0.86 0.10
CA ALA A 27 12.11 -0.57 1.07
C ALA A 27 12.00 0.96 1.21
N LYS A 28 11.28 1.56 0.26
CA LYS A 28 11.14 3.01 0.15
C LYS A 28 10.46 3.56 1.40
N GLU A 29 11.19 4.35 2.18
CA GLU A 29 10.67 4.92 3.42
C GLU A 29 9.59 5.96 3.08
N VAL A 30 8.36 5.72 3.52
CA VAL A 30 7.25 6.67 3.35
C VAL A 30 6.98 7.35 4.69
N TYR A 31 7.37 8.62 4.78
CA TYR A 31 7.11 9.48 5.91
C TYR A 31 5.68 10.00 5.85
N LYS A 32 4.94 9.85 6.96
CA LYS A 32 3.58 10.35 7.14
C LYS A 32 3.59 11.37 8.26
N TRP A 33 2.98 12.54 8.04
CA TRP A 33 2.76 13.53 9.09
C TRP A 33 1.39 14.20 8.95
N VAL A 34 0.96 14.92 9.98
CA VAL A 34 -0.30 15.66 10.01
C VAL A 34 0.02 17.13 10.25
N ASP A 35 -0.53 18.03 9.44
CA ASP A 35 -0.32 19.47 9.63
C ASP A 35 -1.26 20.09 10.67
N GLU A 36 -1.02 21.35 11.04
CA GLU A 36 -1.84 22.15 11.97
C GLU A 36 -3.34 22.23 11.58
N LYS A 37 -3.70 21.91 10.33
CA LYS A 37 -5.09 21.90 9.84
C LYS A 37 -5.73 20.50 9.86
N GLY A 38 -4.98 19.48 10.25
CA GLY A 38 -5.41 18.08 10.23
C GLY A 38 -5.22 17.38 8.88
N THR A 39 -4.52 17.99 7.92
CA THR A 39 -4.21 17.36 6.62
C THR A 39 -3.12 16.32 6.83
N VAL A 40 -3.35 15.09 6.36
CA VAL A 40 -2.32 14.04 6.37
C VAL A 40 -1.52 14.11 5.08
N HIS A 41 -0.22 14.34 5.21
CA HIS A 41 0.74 14.40 4.10
C HIS A 41 1.62 13.15 4.08
N PHE A 42 2.08 12.77 2.89
CA PHE A 42 3.03 11.68 2.67
C PHE A 42 4.24 12.18 1.87
N SER A 43 5.42 11.63 2.14
CA SER A 43 6.62 11.85 1.32
C SER A 43 7.53 10.63 1.32
N GLU A 44 8.25 10.47 0.23
CA GLU A 44 9.28 9.45 0.03
C GLU A 44 10.69 9.97 0.37
N GLU A 45 10.83 11.27 0.69
CA GLU A 45 12.10 11.92 1.03
C GLU A 45 11.96 12.69 2.36
N GLU A 46 12.80 12.37 3.36
CA GLU A 46 12.75 12.98 4.70
C GLU A 46 12.97 14.51 4.63
N SER A 47 13.76 14.96 3.65
CA SER A 47 14.04 16.36 3.32
C SER A 47 12.78 17.19 3.06
N SER A 48 11.71 16.58 2.53
CA SER A 48 10.47 17.29 2.22
C SER A 48 9.49 17.36 3.40
N VAL A 49 9.79 16.72 4.53
CA VAL A 49 9.02 16.86 5.77
C VAL A 49 9.49 18.11 6.49
N PRO A 50 8.62 19.13 6.71
CA PRO A 50 9.00 20.32 7.46
C PRO A 50 9.40 19.94 8.89
N GLU A 51 10.49 20.53 9.41
CA GLU A 51 11.13 20.11 10.67
C GLU A 51 10.16 19.97 11.84
N ARG A 52 9.18 20.89 11.95
CA ARG A 52 8.13 20.91 12.98
C ARG A 52 7.26 19.65 13.06
N TYR A 53 7.26 18.82 12.02
CA TYR A 53 6.47 17.59 11.95
C TYR A 53 7.32 16.32 12.01
N ARG A 54 8.66 16.42 12.04
CA ARG A 54 9.54 15.25 12.04
C ARG A 54 9.44 14.40 13.32
N GLU A 55 9.13 15.04 14.45
CA GLU A 55 8.88 14.34 15.72
C GLU A 55 7.57 13.54 15.73
N GLN A 56 6.66 13.79 14.79
CA GLN A 56 5.36 13.10 14.66
C GLN A 56 5.38 11.95 13.64
N ILE A 57 6.53 11.64 13.04
CA ILE A 57 6.66 10.60 12.01
C ILE A 57 6.53 9.21 12.64
N GLU A 58 5.41 8.53 12.39
CA GLU A 58 5.31 7.08 12.56
C GLU A 58 6.18 6.37 11.53
N LYS A 59 7.45 6.07 11.86
CA LYS A 59 8.37 5.29 11.00
C LYS A 59 7.87 3.84 10.86
N LYS A 60 7.04 3.59 9.85
CA LYS A 60 6.50 2.26 9.57
C LYS A 60 7.38 1.50 8.58
N SER A 61 8.47 0.93 9.09
CA SER A 61 9.18 -0.11 8.36
C SER A 61 8.24 -1.30 8.12
N MET A 62 8.09 -1.73 6.87
CA MET A 62 7.35 -2.95 6.54
C MET A 62 8.24 -4.15 6.84
N SER A 63 8.28 -4.56 8.11
CA SER A 63 8.85 -5.85 8.51
C SER A 63 7.92 -6.96 8.05
N GLU A 64 8.21 -7.51 6.87
CA GLU A 64 7.60 -8.76 6.41
C GLU A 64 8.25 -9.92 7.16
N GLU A 65 7.49 -10.58 8.04
CA GLU A 65 7.93 -11.85 8.64
C GLU A 65 7.96 -12.93 7.55
N ALA A 66 9.15 -13.17 7.00
CA ALA A 66 9.48 -14.34 6.23
C ALA A 66 10.84 -14.88 6.71
N GLY A 67 10.85 -16.09 7.25
CA GLY A 67 12.07 -16.71 7.77
C GLY A 67 12.92 -17.37 6.67
N GLY A 68 14.25 -17.36 6.87
CA GLY A 68 15.24 -18.14 6.09
C GLY A 68 15.49 -17.62 4.66
N THR A 69 16.74 -17.46 4.18
CA THR A 69 18.03 -17.97 4.68
C THR A 69 19.18 -17.07 4.17
N GLU A 70 20.37 -17.22 4.75
CA GLU A 70 21.54 -16.35 4.57
C GLU A 70 22.19 -16.36 3.16
N GLY A 71 22.89 -15.28 2.79
CA GLY A 71 23.59 -15.15 1.49
C GLY A 71 24.75 -14.13 1.46
N LYS A 72 25.88 -14.49 2.07
CA LYS A 72 27.12 -13.71 2.27
C LYS A 72 28.11 -13.94 1.09
N VAL A 73 28.84 -12.99 0.47
CA VAL A 73 29.02 -11.50 0.55
C VAL A 73 29.63 -11.00 -0.82
N LYS A 74 29.83 -9.68 -1.04
CA LYS A 74 31.12 -9.01 -1.42
C LYS A 74 31.07 -7.91 -2.50
N VAL A 75 31.41 -6.69 -2.09
CA VAL A 75 31.80 -5.55 -2.96
C VAL A 75 33.18 -5.82 -3.60
N ARG A 76 33.32 -5.52 -4.89
CA ARG A 76 34.60 -5.10 -5.50
C ARG A 76 34.32 -4.16 -6.68
N ARG A 77 34.96 -2.99 -6.69
CA ARG A 77 35.03 -2.09 -7.84
C ARG A 77 36.12 -2.57 -8.79
N GLU A 78 35.94 -2.39 -10.08
CA GLU A 78 36.94 -1.75 -10.96
C GLU A 78 36.30 -1.35 -12.31
N ASP A 79 36.98 -0.44 -12.99
CA ASP A 79 36.45 0.38 -14.07
C ASP A 79 36.36 -0.33 -15.43
N GLY A 80 35.48 0.17 -16.32
CA GLY A 80 35.21 -0.42 -17.63
C GLY A 80 34.55 0.55 -18.60
N GLU A 81 35.35 1.12 -19.48
CA GLU A 81 35.01 2.15 -20.47
C GLU A 81 34.15 1.63 -21.64
N GLY A 82 33.30 2.50 -22.22
CA GLY A 82 32.88 2.39 -23.63
C GLY A 82 31.67 1.52 -23.96
N GLY A 83 30.45 2.10 -23.93
CA GLY A 83 29.23 1.42 -24.36
C GLY A 83 28.12 2.38 -24.82
N LYS A 84 28.14 2.80 -26.09
CA LYS A 84 27.20 3.77 -26.68
C LYS A 84 25.79 3.15 -26.88
N GLY A 85 25.05 2.96 -25.78
CA GLY A 85 23.75 2.30 -25.73
C GLY A 85 22.63 3.22 -25.24
N ARG A 86 21.87 3.77 -26.19
CA ARG A 86 20.51 4.36 -26.05
C ARG A 86 20.13 4.86 -24.64
N VAL A 87 20.10 6.19 -24.47
CA VAL A 87 19.32 6.83 -23.40
C VAL A 87 17.86 6.40 -23.58
N ALA A 88 17.46 5.35 -22.87
CA ALA A 88 16.08 4.97 -22.69
C ALA A 88 15.47 6.04 -21.80
N VAL A 89 15.03 7.14 -22.42
CA VAL A 89 14.18 8.15 -21.81
C VAL A 89 13.03 7.38 -21.19
N LYS A 90 13.05 7.22 -19.85
CA LYS A 90 11.87 6.82 -19.08
C LYS A 90 10.84 7.89 -19.36
N LYS A 91 10.02 7.66 -20.39
CA LYS A 91 8.92 8.51 -20.80
C LYS A 91 7.98 8.50 -19.62
N LYS A 92 8.16 9.47 -18.71
CA LYS A 92 7.26 9.73 -17.58
C LYS A 92 5.91 9.94 -18.23
N GLU A 93 5.11 8.88 -18.27
CA GLU A 93 3.74 8.93 -18.73
C GLU A 93 3.09 10.01 -17.89
N LYS A 94 2.61 11.06 -18.55
CA LYS A 94 2.20 12.29 -17.87
C LYS A 94 0.83 12.03 -17.27
N ILE A 95 0.83 11.27 -16.17
CA ILE A 95 -0.34 10.82 -15.42
C ILE A 95 -1.24 12.05 -15.25
N ASN A 96 -2.46 11.96 -15.77
CA ASN A 96 -3.45 13.03 -15.62
C ASN A 96 -4.00 12.96 -14.19
N LYS A 97 -3.22 13.47 -13.23
CA LYS A 97 -3.48 13.37 -11.79
C LYS A 97 -4.89 13.85 -11.45
N ASN A 98 -5.32 14.99 -12.00
CA ASN A 98 -6.63 15.59 -11.76
C ASN A 98 -7.79 14.65 -12.16
N ARG A 99 -7.63 13.86 -13.24
CA ARG A 99 -8.63 12.86 -13.63
C ARG A 99 -8.68 11.70 -12.63
N ILE A 100 -7.51 11.17 -12.25
CA ILE A 100 -7.42 10.09 -11.26
C ILE A 100 -7.97 10.53 -9.92
N GLU A 101 -7.64 11.74 -9.47
CA GLU A 101 -8.19 12.35 -8.26
C GLU A 101 -9.72 12.38 -8.29
N GLY A 102 -10.33 12.82 -9.39
CA GLY A 102 -11.79 12.76 -9.60
C GLY A 102 -12.36 11.34 -9.46
N ASP A 103 -11.78 10.38 -10.19
CA ASP A 103 -12.19 8.97 -10.20
C ASP A 103 -12.06 8.32 -8.79
N VAL A 104 -11.02 8.71 -8.03
CA VAL A 104 -10.79 8.26 -6.64
C VAL A 104 -11.80 8.91 -5.69
N ILE A 105 -12.05 10.22 -5.79
CA ILE A 105 -13.03 10.93 -4.97
C ILE A 105 -14.43 10.32 -5.15
N GLU A 106 -14.85 10.04 -6.39
CA GLU A 106 -16.13 9.40 -6.68
C GLU A 106 -16.21 7.97 -6.10
N SER A 107 -15.13 7.20 -6.26
CA SER A 107 -15.04 5.84 -5.71
C SER A 107 -15.14 5.83 -4.19
N VAL A 108 -14.43 6.74 -3.51
CA VAL A 108 -14.46 6.93 -2.05
C VAL A 108 -15.86 7.34 -1.57
N LYS A 109 -16.48 8.33 -2.23
CA LYS A 109 -17.87 8.73 -1.93
C LYS A 109 -18.84 7.55 -2.04
N THR A 110 -18.70 6.76 -3.10
CA THR A 110 -19.54 5.57 -3.31
C THR A 110 -19.33 4.53 -2.21
N ILE A 111 -18.08 4.20 -1.87
CA ILE A 111 -17.72 3.25 -0.81
C ILE A 111 -18.31 3.67 0.54
N LEU A 112 -18.21 4.96 0.89
CA LEU A 112 -18.71 5.50 2.15
C LEU A 112 -20.25 5.55 2.18
N SER A 113 -20.92 5.82 1.06
CA SER A 113 -22.37 5.67 0.95
C SER A 113 -22.81 4.23 1.19
N LEU A 114 -22.16 3.23 0.59
CA LEU A 114 -22.47 1.81 0.81
C LEU A 114 -22.28 1.39 2.27
N TRP A 115 -21.25 1.91 2.95
CA TRP A 115 -21.06 1.69 4.39
C TRP A 115 -22.17 2.35 5.22
N LYS A 116 -22.47 3.64 4.97
CA LYS A 116 -23.53 4.41 5.64
C LYS A 116 -24.89 3.71 5.53
N ASP A 117 -25.23 3.23 4.33
CA ASP A 117 -26.53 2.63 4.02
C ASP A 117 -26.64 1.16 4.44
N GLY A 118 -25.61 0.59 5.08
CA GLY A 118 -25.61 -0.80 5.53
C GLY A 118 -25.51 -1.85 4.41
N LYS A 119 -25.20 -1.42 3.18
CA LYS A 119 -25.09 -2.24 1.96
C LYS A 119 -23.78 -3.04 1.94
N TYR A 120 -23.55 -3.86 2.96
CA TYR A 120 -22.25 -4.51 3.19
C TYR A 120 -21.85 -5.52 2.10
N ASN A 121 -22.81 -6.12 1.39
CA ASN A 121 -22.52 -6.98 0.24
C ASN A 121 -21.94 -6.20 -0.96
N GLU A 122 -22.55 -5.06 -1.30
CA GLU A 122 -22.04 -4.14 -2.33
C GLU A 122 -20.68 -3.53 -1.91
N LEU A 123 -20.52 -3.20 -0.61
CA LEU A 123 -19.27 -2.72 -0.04
C LEU A 123 -18.15 -3.77 -0.11
N TYR A 124 -18.45 -5.04 0.14
CA TYR A 124 -17.49 -6.13 0.02
C TYR A 124 -16.91 -6.20 -1.39
N ASP A 125 -17.73 -5.99 -2.43
CA ASP A 125 -17.28 -6.00 -3.82
C ASP A 125 -16.42 -4.77 -4.21
N ARG A 126 -16.45 -3.71 -3.41
CA ARG A 126 -15.46 -2.61 -3.45
C ARG A 126 -14.13 -2.96 -2.76
N GLY A 127 -14.03 -4.12 -2.11
CA GLY A 127 -12.82 -4.62 -1.49
C GLY A 127 -11.70 -4.98 -2.47
N ASP A 128 -10.47 -4.66 -2.10
CA ASP A 128 -9.27 -5.09 -2.83
C ASP A 128 -9.12 -6.62 -2.82
N GLN A 129 -8.34 -7.16 -3.76
CA GLN A 129 -8.19 -8.61 -3.91
C GLN A 129 -7.55 -9.25 -2.67
N LYS A 130 -6.65 -8.55 -1.96
CA LYS A 130 -6.02 -9.03 -0.72
C LYS A 130 -7.07 -9.23 0.37
N SER A 131 -7.95 -8.26 0.56
CA SER A 131 -9.02 -8.28 1.56
C SER A 131 -10.03 -9.38 1.27
N ARG A 132 -10.51 -9.50 0.02
CA ARG A 132 -11.50 -10.52 -0.37
C ARG A 132 -10.95 -11.96 -0.38
N ARG A 133 -9.63 -12.14 -0.29
CA ARG A 133 -8.99 -13.43 0.00
C ARG A 133 -8.89 -13.72 1.50
N ALA A 134 -8.81 -12.68 2.33
CA ALA A 134 -8.59 -12.79 3.77
C ALA A 134 -9.88 -12.88 4.61
N ILE A 135 -11.04 -12.55 4.03
CA ILE A 135 -12.35 -12.67 4.69
C ILE A 135 -13.42 -13.02 3.65
N SER A 136 -14.38 -13.87 4.00
CA SER A 136 -15.54 -14.16 3.14
C SER A 136 -16.53 -12.99 3.15
N ARG A 137 -17.47 -12.99 2.20
CA ARG A 137 -18.52 -11.95 2.11
C ARG A 137 -19.44 -11.98 3.33
N GLU A 138 -19.82 -13.19 3.76
CA GLU A 138 -20.73 -13.47 4.86
C GLU A 138 -20.12 -13.07 6.20
N ASP A 139 -18.83 -13.40 6.42
CA ASP A 139 -18.11 -13.01 7.63
C ASP A 139 -17.85 -11.50 7.67
N PHE A 140 -17.55 -10.86 6.53
CA PHE A 140 -17.46 -9.41 6.44
C PHE A 140 -18.80 -8.74 6.80
N GLU A 141 -19.92 -9.18 6.20
CA GLU A 141 -21.25 -8.66 6.51
C GLU A 141 -21.61 -8.89 7.99
N HIS A 142 -21.37 -10.08 8.53
CA HIS A 142 -21.65 -10.41 9.93
C HIS A 142 -20.88 -9.49 10.88
N ARG A 143 -19.56 -9.30 10.66
CA ARG A 143 -18.73 -8.41 11.48
C ARG A 143 -19.20 -6.95 11.37
N MET A 144 -19.54 -6.46 10.18
CA MET A 144 -20.05 -5.10 9.96
C MET A 144 -21.42 -4.87 10.62
N ARG A 145 -22.32 -5.87 10.60
CA ARG A 145 -23.59 -5.82 11.35
C ARG A 145 -23.35 -5.81 12.86
N LYS A 146 -22.43 -6.66 13.36
CA LYS A 146 -22.07 -6.80 14.78
C LYS A 146 -21.30 -5.59 15.34
N LYS A 147 -20.64 -4.78 14.50
CA LYS A 147 -20.03 -3.51 14.95
C LYS A 147 -21.05 -2.64 15.66
N GLY A 148 -20.72 -2.20 16.87
CA GLY A 148 -21.52 -1.23 17.64
C GLY A 148 -21.40 0.21 17.15
N ILE A 149 -20.80 0.44 15.97
CA ILE A 149 -20.52 1.76 15.40
C ILE A 149 -20.95 1.78 13.92
N GLY A 150 -21.38 2.93 13.44
CA GLY A 150 -21.64 3.20 12.02
C GLY A 150 -21.10 4.57 11.62
N LEU A 151 -21.16 4.88 10.34
CA LEU A 151 -20.99 6.26 9.87
C LEU A 151 -22.21 7.10 10.32
N ALA A 152 -22.00 8.42 10.47
CA ALA A 152 -23.09 9.36 10.67
C ALA A 152 -24.07 9.34 9.47
N SER A 153 -25.26 9.92 9.66
CA SER A 153 -26.32 9.94 8.65
C SER A 153 -26.51 11.31 7.96
N SER A 154 -25.86 12.36 8.48
CA SER A 154 -26.03 13.77 8.11
C SER A 154 -24.84 14.31 7.28
N TRP A 155 -24.83 15.61 6.98
CA TRP A 155 -23.69 16.36 6.40
C TRP A 155 -22.41 16.38 7.27
N GLU A 156 -22.39 15.64 8.37
CA GLU A 156 -21.23 15.39 9.24
C GLU A 156 -20.44 14.15 8.83
N THR A 157 -20.99 13.33 7.92
CA THR A 157 -20.41 12.03 7.57
C THR A 157 -19.11 12.13 6.78
N LEU A 158 -18.95 13.21 6.00
CA LEU A 158 -17.91 13.32 4.99
C LEU A 158 -17.48 14.78 4.85
N ARG A 159 -16.27 15.09 5.33
CA ARG A 159 -15.60 16.38 5.11
C ARG A 159 -14.19 16.09 4.64
N ASP A 160 -13.58 17.09 4.01
CA ASP A 160 -12.13 17.13 3.78
C ASP A 160 -11.58 15.84 3.12
N ILE A 161 -12.14 15.45 1.97
CA ILE A 161 -11.51 14.40 1.13
C ILE A 161 -10.28 15.02 0.47
N GLN A 162 -9.11 14.47 0.78
CA GLN A 162 -7.83 14.81 0.16
C GLN A 162 -7.30 13.55 -0.51
N VAL A 163 -6.89 13.65 -1.78
CA VAL A 163 -6.33 12.52 -2.53
C VAL A 163 -4.89 12.79 -2.89
N ASP A 164 -4.01 11.86 -2.55
CA ASP A 164 -2.65 11.81 -3.06
C ASP A 164 -2.54 10.72 -4.14
N VAL A 165 -2.06 11.10 -5.32
CA VAL A 165 -1.93 10.22 -6.49
C VAL A 165 -0.47 9.81 -6.64
N GLU A 166 -0.14 8.65 -6.04
CA GLU A 166 1.18 8.00 -6.10
C GLU A 166 1.48 7.54 -7.54
N SER A 167 0.52 6.86 -8.19
CA SER A 167 0.68 6.34 -9.55
C SER A 167 -0.64 6.21 -10.32
N ALA A 168 -0.57 5.77 -11.58
CA ALA A 168 -1.76 5.50 -12.40
C ALA A 168 -2.69 4.42 -11.82
N THR A 169 -2.19 3.58 -10.91
CA THR A 169 -2.91 2.43 -10.33
C THR A 169 -2.94 2.43 -8.81
N LEU A 170 -2.48 3.50 -8.16
CA LEU A 170 -2.41 3.60 -6.71
C LEU A 170 -2.58 5.05 -6.25
N ALA A 171 -3.52 5.27 -5.34
CA ALA A 171 -3.77 6.53 -4.68
C ALA A 171 -4.06 6.32 -3.19
N TYR A 172 -3.92 7.37 -2.39
CA TYR A 172 -4.37 7.42 -1.02
C TYR A 172 -5.47 8.48 -0.89
N ALA A 173 -6.56 8.14 -0.20
CA ALA A 173 -7.59 9.11 0.17
C ALA A 173 -7.59 9.30 1.68
N THR A 174 -7.19 10.49 2.12
CA THR A 174 -7.39 10.96 3.49
C THR A 174 -8.80 11.54 3.58
N VAL A 175 -9.59 11.05 4.52
CA VAL A 175 -11.00 11.42 4.65
C VAL A 175 -11.34 11.68 6.11
N ARG A 176 -11.95 12.83 6.39
CA ARG A 176 -12.52 13.13 7.70
C ARG A 176 -13.99 12.71 7.74
N MET A 177 -14.32 11.79 8.66
CA MET A 177 -15.65 11.19 8.74
C MET A 177 -16.17 11.11 10.17
N GLY A 178 -17.47 11.37 10.33
CA GLY A 178 -18.19 11.23 11.59
C GLY A 178 -18.63 9.79 11.83
N PHE A 179 -18.29 9.24 13.00
CA PHE A 179 -18.73 7.94 13.49
C PHE A 179 -19.76 8.09 14.59
N LYS A 180 -20.84 7.30 14.53
CA LYS A 180 -21.92 7.29 15.53
C LYS A 180 -22.01 5.93 16.22
N PRO A 181 -22.05 5.86 17.55
CA PRO A 181 -22.35 4.62 18.27
C PRO A 181 -23.80 4.18 18.03
N LYS A 182 -24.02 2.88 17.78
CA LYS A 182 -25.37 2.30 17.60
C LYS A 182 -26.20 2.31 18.89
N LYS A 183 -25.56 2.40 20.07
CA LYS A 183 -26.23 2.44 21.39
C LYS A 183 -26.59 3.85 21.86
N GLY A 184 -26.53 4.85 20.98
CA GLY A 184 -26.61 6.26 21.36
C GLY A 184 -25.25 6.82 21.81
N GLY A 185 -25.15 8.15 21.82
CA GLY A 185 -23.90 8.89 22.06
C GLY A 185 -23.62 9.92 20.96
N GLU A 186 -22.59 10.73 21.18
CA GLU A 186 -22.16 11.80 20.29
C GLU A 186 -21.48 11.28 19.01
N THR A 187 -21.47 12.09 17.96
CA THR A 187 -20.74 11.81 16.72
C THR A 187 -19.26 12.15 16.92
N VAL A 188 -18.37 11.16 16.86
CA VAL A 188 -16.92 11.37 16.93
C VAL A 188 -16.34 11.45 15.53
N PHE A 189 -15.67 12.56 15.22
CA PHE A 189 -14.98 12.73 13.93
C PHE A 189 -13.57 12.15 14.00
N ARG A 190 -13.19 11.36 13.00
CA ARG A 190 -11.82 10.87 12.82
C ARG A 190 -11.35 11.09 11.38
N THR A 191 -10.07 11.38 11.21
CA THR A 191 -9.41 11.47 9.90
C THR A 191 -8.71 10.14 9.63
N GLU A 192 -9.07 9.49 8.53
CA GLU A 192 -8.54 8.17 8.15
C GLU A 192 -8.02 8.19 6.72
N THR A 193 -6.76 7.76 6.53
CA THR A 193 -6.20 7.55 5.19
C THR A 193 -6.41 6.11 4.73
N TYR A 194 -7.04 5.94 3.58
CA TYR A 194 -7.23 4.66 2.91
C TYR A 194 -6.31 4.55 1.71
N ARG A 195 -5.65 3.40 1.56
CA ARG A 195 -4.94 3.02 0.34
C ARG A 195 -5.93 2.47 -0.67
N LEU A 196 -5.95 3.02 -1.88
CA LEU A 196 -6.81 2.56 -2.97
C LEU A 196 -5.97 2.07 -4.16
N PRO A 197 -5.82 0.75 -4.36
CA PRO A 197 -5.32 0.23 -5.63
C PRO A 197 -6.43 0.27 -6.70
N PHE A 198 -6.05 0.52 -7.95
CA PHE A 198 -6.93 0.40 -9.11
C PHE A 198 -6.91 -1.06 -9.60
N GLU A 199 -8.00 -1.79 -9.40
CA GLU A 199 -8.12 -3.20 -9.77
C GLU A 199 -9.35 -3.41 -10.66
N ARG A 200 -9.15 -4.01 -11.84
CA ARG A 200 -10.24 -4.38 -12.77
C ARG A 200 -11.14 -3.19 -13.17
N GLY A 201 -10.54 -2.04 -13.45
CA GLY A 201 -11.25 -0.85 -13.92
C GLY A 201 -11.89 0.00 -12.81
N MET A 202 -11.61 -0.25 -11.54
CA MET A 202 -12.17 0.52 -10.43
C MET A 202 -11.22 0.62 -9.23
N TRP A 203 -11.29 1.74 -8.52
CA TRP A 203 -10.57 1.93 -7.25
C TRP A 203 -11.19 1.06 -6.16
N LYS A 204 -10.35 0.28 -5.48
CA LYS A 204 -10.72 -0.63 -4.40
C LYS A 204 -10.28 -0.10 -3.04
N ILE A 205 -10.77 -0.72 -1.96
CA ILE A 205 -10.41 -0.36 -0.59
C ILE A 205 -10.05 -1.60 0.25
N GLY A 206 -9.12 -1.43 1.19
CA GLY A 206 -8.78 -2.48 2.15
C GLY A 206 -9.92 -2.70 3.17
N LEU A 207 -10.72 -3.75 3.01
CA LEU A 207 -11.85 -4.06 3.91
C LEU A 207 -11.39 -4.29 5.35
N GLN A 208 -10.18 -4.81 5.55
CA GLN A 208 -9.59 -4.99 6.88
C GLN A 208 -9.46 -3.66 7.64
N LYS A 209 -9.15 -2.55 6.96
CA LYS A 209 -9.10 -1.23 7.62
C LYS A 209 -10.50 -0.78 8.06
N ILE A 210 -11.52 -0.97 7.23
CA ILE A 210 -12.93 -0.71 7.58
C ILE A 210 -13.35 -1.54 8.80
N LEU A 211 -12.95 -2.82 8.86
CA LEU A 211 -13.21 -3.71 10.00
C LEU A 211 -12.44 -3.31 11.26
N GLN A 212 -11.22 -2.78 11.13
CA GLN A 212 -10.39 -2.37 12.27
C GLN A 212 -10.75 -0.99 12.83
N THR A 213 -11.52 -0.16 12.12
CA THR A 213 -11.99 1.15 12.63
C THR A 213 -12.72 1.00 13.97
N LYS A 214 -12.30 1.81 14.95
CA LYS A 214 -12.85 1.92 16.30
C LYS A 214 -13.19 3.39 16.58
N LEU A 215 -14.08 3.62 17.55
CA LEU A 215 -14.29 4.94 18.16
C LEU A 215 -13.12 5.32 19.07
#